data_AF-A0AAV1F8J4-F1
#
_entry.id   AF-A0AAV1F8J4-F1
#
_cell.length_a   1.000
_cell.length_b   1.000
_cell.length_c   1.000
_cell.angle_alpha   90.00
_cell.angle_beta   90.00
_cell.angle_gamma   90.00
#
_symmetry.space_group_name_H-M   'P 1'
#
loop_
_entity.id
_entity.type
_entity.pdbx_description
1 polymer ?
#
loop_
_entity_poly.entity_id
_entity_poly.type
_entity_poly.pdbx_seq_one_letter_code
_entity_poly.pdbx_strand_id
1 'polypeptide(L)'
;MTDVHKLKVKLEEKEKKITELEGKVENLEKLDKRAEDLELSTRKEDVIISGLDVKPRTYATAARSGAGGDEGLRVEDQEWLETKDRKAKHTIIIRFVNRKHKTDLLMQGRKLKGTSVYMNEHLTAKNAEIAKEARLLRKDGKIKATWARDCKVLIRLNGPSPEAEKVMMIKELEQLEPYR
;
A
#
# COMPACT_ATOMS: atom_id res chain seq x y z
N MET A 1 -49.87 -9.15 -34.31
CA MET A 1 -49.82 -9.71 -32.93
C MET A 1 -48.54 -10.49 -32.63
N THR A 2 -47.78 -10.96 -33.63
CA THR A 2 -46.55 -11.75 -33.49
C THR A 2 -45.35 -10.97 -32.94
N ASP A 3 -45.21 -9.68 -33.28
CA ASP A 3 -44.02 -8.91 -32.90
C ASP A 3 -44.05 -8.45 -31.44
N VAL A 4 -45.24 -8.13 -30.90
CA VAL A 4 -45.41 -7.80 -29.48
C VAL A 4 -45.06 -9.01 -28.60
N HIS A 5 -45.44 -10.22 -29.02
CA HIS A 5 -45.08 -11.43 -28.29
C HIS A 5 -43.57 -11.69 -28.32
N LYS A 6 -42.92 -11.54 -29.49
CA LYS A 6 -41.46 -11.64 -29.61
C LYS A 6 -40.72 -10.62 -28.74
N LEU A 7 -41.23 -9.39 -28.64
CA LEU A 7 -40.64 -8.35 -27.79
C LEU A 7 -40.78 -8.68 -26.30
N LYS A 8 -41.91 -9.24 -25.86
CA LYS A 8 -42.10 -9.69 -24.47
C LYS A 8 -41.12 -10.80 -24.08
N VAL A 9 -40.94 -11.81 -24.95
CA VAL A 9 -39.96 -12.89 -24.70
C VAL A 9 -38.54 -12.33 -24.58
N LYS A 10 -38.15 -11.41 -25.48
CA LYS A 10 -36.84 -10.74 -25.39
C LYS A 10 -36.68 -9.89 -24.14
N LEU A 11 -37.76 -9.30 -23.63
CA LEU A 11 -37.73 -8.52 -22.39
C LEU A 11 -37.44 -9.44 -21.20
N GLU A 12 -38.16 -10.55 -21.08
CA GLU A 12 -37.95 -11.55 -20.02
C GLU A 12 -36.53 -12.15 -20.07
N GLU A 13 -35.99 -12.42 -21.26
CA GLU A 13 -34.61 -12.87 -21.42
C GLU A 13 -33.60 -11.83 -20.94
N LYS A 14 -33.83 -10.55 -21.25
CA LYS A 14 -32.97 -9.46 -20.80
C LYS A 14 -33.06 -9.26 -19.29
N GLU A 15 -34.25 -9.34 -18.70
CA GLU A 15 -34.45 -9.25 -17.25
C GLU A 15 -33.71 -10.36 -16.51
N LYS A 16 -33.78 -11.62 -17.00
CA LYS A 16 -32.99 -12.73 -16.45
C LYS A 16 -31.48 -12.49 -16.55
N LYS A 17 -31.03 -11.89 -17.65
CA LYS A 17 -29.60 -11.56 -17.82
C LYS A 17 -29.16 -10.43 -16.88
N ILE A 18 -30.02 -9.45 -16.62
CA ILE A 18 -29.75 -8.36 -15.68
C ILE A 18 -29.57 -8.92 -14.27
N THR A 19 -30.50 -9.76 -13.80
CA THR A 19 -30.39 -10.35 -12.46
C THR A 19 -29.16 -11.26 -12.31
N GLU A 20 -28.80 -11.99 -13.36
CA GLU A 20 -27.56 -12.77 -13.37
C GLU A 20 -26.31 -11.87 -13.29
N LEU A 21 -26.28 -10.76 -14.04
CA LEU A 21 -25.16 -9.81 -14.03
C LEU A 21 -25.05 -9.09 -12.68
N GLU A 22 -26.17 -8.69 -12.07
CA GLU A 22 -26.19 -8.10 -10.73
C GLU A 22 -25.59 -9.06 -9.69
N GLY A 23 -25.96 -10.35 -9.74
CA GLY A 23 -25.36 -11.36 -8.87
C GLY A 23 -23.86 -11.57 -9.11
N LYS A 24 -23.39 -11.47 -10.37
CA LYS A 24 -21.96 -11.52 -10.69
C LYS A 24 -21.20 -10.32 -10.16
N VAL A 25 -21.77 -9.11 -10.26
CA VAL A 25 -21.17 -7.88 -9.72
C VAL A 25 -21.01 -7.98 -8.21
N GLU A 26 -22.04 -8.43 -7.49
CA GLU A 26 -21.96 -8.62 -6.03
C GLU A 26 -20.85 -9.62 -5.64
N ASN A 27 -20.69 -10.69 -6.41
CA ASN A 27 -19.62 -11.66 -6.19
C ASN A 27 -18.23 -11.08 -6.48
N LEU A 28 -18.07 -10.27 -7.52
CA LEU A 28 -16.82 -9.59 -7.83
C LEU A 28 -16.42 -8.65 -6.70
N GLU A 29 -17.34 -7.85 -6.17
CA GLU A 29 -17.06 -6.96 -5.03
C GLU A 29 -16.58 -7.71 -3.78
N LYS A 30 -17.12 -8.91 -3.53
CA LYS A 30 -16.67 -9.77 -2.41
C LYS A 30 -15.27 -10.32 -2.66
N LEU A 31 -14.98 -10.73 -3.90
CA LEU A 31 -13.66 -11.24 -4.28
C LEU A 31 -12.60 -10.15 -4.21
N ASP A 32 -12.91 -8.94 -4.67
CA ASP A 32 -11.99 -7.79 -4.61
C ASP A 32 -11.63 -7.46 -3.16
N LYS A 33 -12.63 -7.38 -2.26
CA LYS A 33 -12.37 -7.18 -0.82
C LYS A 33 -11.45 -8.26 -0.24
N ARG A 34 -11.67 -9.52 -0.60
CA ARG A 34 -10.85 -10.64 -0.13
C ARG A 34 -9.43 -10.59 -0.70
N ALA A 35 -9.29 -10.20 -1.97
CA ALA A 35 -7.99 -10.01 -2.60
C ALA A 35 -7.20 -8.89 -1.92
N GLU A 36 -7.86 -7.75 -1.63
CA GLU A 36 -7.26 -6.63 -0.88
C GLU A 36 -6.79 -7.07 0.52
N ASP A 37 -7.62 -7.80 1.28
CA ASP A 37 -7.27 -8.27 2.61
C ASP A 37 -6.07 -9.22 2.61
N LEU A 38 -5.99 -10.12 1.61
CA LEU A 38 -4.87 -11.03 1.43
C LEU A 38 -3.60 -10.29 1.06
N GLU A 39 -3.67 -9.35 0.12
CA GLU A 39 -2.53 -8.54 -0.30
C GLU A 39 -1.99 -7.67 0.85
N LEU A 40 -2.89 -7.09 1.66
CA LEU A 40 -2.50 -6.39 2.87
C LEU A 40 -1.86 -7.33 3.88
N SER A 41 -2.31 -8.58 3.97
CA SER A 41 -1.74 -9.53 4.90
C SER A 41 -0.33 -9.99 4.50
N THR A 42 -0.03 -10.11 3.21
CA THR A 42 1.29 -10.55 2.74
C THR A 42 2.32 -9.42 2.79
N ARG A 43 1.90 -8.16 2.61
CA ARG A 43 2.79 -6.99 2.64
C ARG A 43 3.06 -6.44 4.04
N LYS A 44 2.35 -6.91 5.07
CA LYS A 44 2.50 -6.44 6.46
C LYS A 44 3.91 -6.65 7.01
N GLU A 45 4.62 -7.64 6.50
CA GLU A 45 5.99 -8.00 6.89
C GLU A 45 7.04 -7.33 6.00
N ASP A 46 6.62 -6.66 4.92
CA ASP A 46 7.52 -6.12 3.92
C ASP A 46 7.90 -4.66 4.22
N VAL A 47 9.14 -4.32 3.87
CA VAL A 47 9.69 -2.96 3.84
C VAL A 47 10.23 -2.69 2.45
N ILE A 48 9.92 -1.51 1.92
CA ILE A 48 10.51 -1.00 0.69
C ILE A 48 11.67 -0.06 1.04
N ILE A 49 12.85 -0.37 0.50
CA ILE A 49 14.00 0.53 0.51
C ILE A 49 14.24 1.01 -0.92
N SER A 50 14.23 2.32 -1.13
CA SER A 50 14.40 2.95 -2.43
C SER A 50 15.53 3.98 -2.38
N GLY A 51 16.02 4.38 -3.55
CA GLY A 51 17.07 5.39 -3.64
C GLY A 51 18.49 4.84 -3.51
N LEU A 52 18.66 3.53 -3.71
CA LEU A 52 19.95 2.85 -3.63
C LEU A 52 20.73 3.00 -4.95
N ASP A 53 21.95 3.50 -4.84
CA ASP A 53 22.91 3.52 -5.95
C ASP A 53 23.63 2.17 -6.00
N VAL A 54 23.00 1.18 -6.63
CA VAL A 54 23.55 -0.17 -6.73
C VAL A 54 24.47 -0.25 -7.97
N LYS A 55 25.77 -0.44 -7.73
CA LYS A 55 26.69 -0.93 -8.77
C LYS A 55 26.44 -2.44 -8.95
N PRO A 56 26.27 -2.96 -10.19
CA PRO A 56 25.79 -4.33 -10.45
C PRO A 56 26.57 -5.50 -9.81
N ARG A 57 27.77 -5.29 -9.25
CA ARG A 57 28.69 -6.38 -8.87
C ARG A 57 29.08 -6.43 -7.39
N THR A 58 28.68 -5.45 -6.58
CA THR A 58 29.26 -5.21 -5.23
C THR A 58 28.40 -5.71 -4.06
N TYR A 59 27.13 -6.10 -4.29
CA TYR A 59 26.18 -6.34 -3.20
C TYR A 59 26.27 -7.74 -2.57
N ALA A 60 26.61 -8.77 -3.34
CA ALA A 60 26.84 -10.13 -2.81
C ALA A 60 27.98 -10.14 -1.76
N THR A 61 28.92 -9.20 -1.85
CA THR A 61 30.02 -9.03 -0.91
C THR A 61 29.56 -8.30 0.36
N ALA A 62 28.79 -7.21 0.24
CA ALA A 62 28.32 -6.44 1.40
C ALA A 62 27.38 -7.26 2.32
N ALA A 63 26.51 -8.10 1.74
CA ALA A 63 25.65 -9.02 2.51
C ALA A 63 26.47 -10.08 3.26
N ARG A 64 27.68 -10.44 2.79
CA ARG A 64 28.60 -11.35 3.48
C ARG A 64 29.51 -10.64 4.48
N SER A 65 29.88 -9.39 4.23
CA SER A 65 30.83 -8.64 5.06
C SER A 65 30.22 -8.03 6.33
N GLY A 66 28.89 -7.94 6.42
CA GLY A 66 28.18 -7.39 7.59
C GLY A 66 27.93 -8.39 8.73
N ALA A 67 28.41 -9.63 8.64
CA ALA A 67 28.22 -10.70 9.61
C ALA A 67 29.06 -10.53 10.90
N GLY A 68 29.12 -9.31 11.45
CA GLY A 68 29.84 -8.95 12.66
C GLY A 68 28.96 -8.46 13.81
N GLY A 69 27.63 -8.59 13.73
CA GLY A 69 26.75 -8.21 14.83
C GLY A 69 25.29 -8.64 14.63
N ASP A 70 24.74 -9.28 15.66
CA ASP A 70 23.38 -9.77 15.86
C ASP A 70 22.84 -10.89 14.93
N GLU A 71 22.81 -12.10 15.50
CA GLU A 71 22.09 -13.27 14.99
C GLU A 71 20.57 -13.07 15.03
N GLY A 72 19.98 -12.46 14.00
CA GLY A 72 18.51 -12.33 13.98
C GLY A 72 17.84 -11.97 12.66
N LEU A 73 18.60 -11.68 11.59
CA LEU A 73 18.02 -11.23 10.32
C LEU A 73 18.21 -12.25 9.21
N ARG A 74 17.34 -13.26 9.17
CA ARG A 74 17.21 -14.16 8.03
C ARG A 74 16.24 -13.51 7.03
N VAL A 75 16.80 -12.89 6.00
CA VAL A 75 16.03 -12.33 4.86
C VAL A 75 15.74 -13.48 3.91
N GLU A 76 14.47 -13.89 3.81
CA GLU A 76 14.11 -15.10 3.06
C GLU A 76 13.92 -14.86 1.56
N ASP A 77 13.43 -13.68 1.15
CA ASP A 77 13.24 -13.36 -0.27
C ASP A 77 13.56 -11.88 -0.52
N GLN A 78 14.49 -11.63 -1.45
CA GLN A 78 14.84 -10.29 -1.93
C GLN A 78 14.48 -10.21 -3.41
N GLU A 79 13.30 -9.65 -3.72
CA GLU A 79 12.84 -9.47 -5.10
C GLU A 79 13.23 -8.06 -5.60
N TRP A 80 13.89 -8.01 -6.76
CA TRP A 80 14.28 -6.76 -7.41
C TRP A 80 13.19 -6.33 -8.39
N LEU A 81 12.71 -5.10 -8.27
CA LEU A 81 11.94 -4.47 -9.33
C LEU A 81 12.92 -4.03 -10.43
N GLU A 82 12.96 -4.77 -11.54
CA GLU A 82 13.81 -4.45 -12.68
C GLU A 82 13.50 -3.03 -13.19
N THR A 83 14.51 -2.16 -13.19
CA THR A 83 14.45 -0.87 -13.88
C THR A 83 15.35 -0.97 -15.11
N LYS A 84 14.78 -0.74 -16.30
CA LYS A 84 15.49 -0.81 -17.58
C LYS A 84 16.58 0.25 -17.76
N ASP A 85 16.70 1.18 -16.82
CA ASP A 85 17.59 2.35 -16.91
C ASP A 85 18.74 2.24 -15.92
N ARG A 86 19.99 2.26 -16.41
CA ARG A 86 21.20 2.14 -15.57
C ARG A 86 21.40 3.33 -14.63
N LYS A 87 20.72 4.45 -14.86
CA LYS A 87 20.71 5.62 -13.97
C LYS A 87 19.58 5.57 -12.93
N ALA A 88 18.66 4.61 -13.03
CA ALA A 88 17.57 4.49 -12.09
C ALA A 88 18.11 4.05 -10.72
N LYS A 89 17.69 4.77 -9.69
CA LYS A 89 17.91 4.33 -8.31
C LYS A 89 17.10 3.07 -8.07
N HIS A 90 17.74 2.07 -7.48
CA HIS A 90 17.13 0.77 -7.31
C HIS A 90 16.18 0.79 -6.11
N THR A 91 15.15 -0.06 -6.18
CA THR A 91 14.23 -0.34 -5.10
C THR A 91 14.33 -1.82 -4.73
N ILE A 92 14.47 -2.10 -3.44
CA ILE A 92 14.53 -3.44 -2.86
C ILE A 92 13.34 -3.61 -1.94
N ILE A 93 12.71 -4.78 -1.99
CA ILE A 93 11.71 -5.22 -1.02
C ILE A 93 12.39 -6.22 -0.08
N ILE A 94 12.25 -6.00 1.22
CA ILE A 94 12.76 -6.89 2.27
C ILE A 94 11.57 -7.42 3.06
N ARG A 95 11.40 -8.74 3.06
CA ARG A 95 10.40 -9.43 3.88
C ARG A 95 10.99 -9.85 5.22
N PHE A 96 10.32 -9.49 6.31
CA PHE A 96 10.72 -9.83 7.67
C PHE A 96 9.94 -11.03 8.18
N VAL A 97 10.63 -12.00 8.78
CA VAL A 97 9.95 -13.08 9.54
C VAL A 97 9.28 -12.52 10.80
N ASN A 98 9.89 -11.52 11.45
CA ASN A 98 9.41 -10.92 12.68
C ASN A 98 8.97 -9.46 12.48
N ARG A 99 7.68 -9.19 12.73
CA ARG A 99 7.09 -7.83 12.66
C ARG A 99 7.73 -6.82 13.61
N LYS A 100 8.25 -7.26 14.75
CA LYS A 100 8.95 -6.38 15.70
C LYS A 100 10.21 -5.81 15.04
N HIS A 101 11.02 -6.66 14.40
CA HIS A 101 12.23 -6.24 13.70
C HIS A 101 11.91 -5.31 12.52
N LYS A 102 10.83 -5.59 11.77
CA LYS A 102 10.31 -4.67 10.74
C LYS A 102 10.05 -3.28 11.33
N THR A 103 9.29 -3.22 12.43
CA THR A 103 8.90 -1.98 13.08
C THR A 103 10.12 -1.22 13.60
N ASP A 104 11.05 -1.92 14.25
CA ASP A 104 12.30 -1.36 14.75
C ASP A 104 13.15 -0.78 13.62
N LEU A 105 13.25 -1.47 12.48
CA LEU A 105 13.95 -0.96 11.31
C LEU A 105 13.29 0.31 10.76
N LEU A 106 11.96 0.32 10.58
CA LEU A 106 11.21 1.49 10.09
C LEU A 106 11.40 2.71 11.00
N MET A 107 11.45 2.53 12.33
CA MET A 107 11.74 3.61 13.27
C MET A 107 13.14 4.19 13.07
N GLN A 108 14.13 3.34 12.79
CA GLN A 108 15.50 3.76 12.50
C GLN A 108 15.62 4.48 11.15
N GLY A 109 14.66 4.34 10.24
CA GLY A 109 14.64 5.05 8.95
C GLY A 109 14.71 6.57 9.07
N ARG A 110 14.34 7.14 10.22
CA ARG A 110 14.53 8.57 10.50
C ARG A 110 15.98 9.02 10.45
N LYS A 111 16.95 8.11 10.69
CA LYS A 111 18.39 8.36 10.58
C LYS A 111 18.86 8.55 9.14
N LEU A 112 18.06 8.16 8.16
CA LEU A 112 18.36 8.31 6.73
C LEU A 112 17.98 9.71 6.20
N LYS A 113 17.39 10.59 7.03
CA LYS A 113 17.08 11.96 6.63
C LYS A 113 18.36 12.69 6.19
N GLY A 114 18.28 13.36 5.03
CA GLY A 114 19.42 14.04 4.41
C GLY A 114 20.24 13.14 3.47
N THR A 115 19.97 11.83 3.45
CA THR A 115 20.48 10.92 2.42
C THR A 115 19.51 10.81 1.26
N SER A 116 19.93 10.15 0.17
CA SER A 116 19.03 9.83 -0.95
C SER A 116 18.31 8.50 -0.81
N VAL A 117 18.43 7.83 0.35
CA VAL A 117 17.82 6.52 0.62
C VAL A 117 16.55 6.72 1.43
N TYR A 118 15.48 6.08 0.98
CA TYR A 118 14.17 6.15 1.63
C TYR A 118 13.70 4.78 2.02
N MET A 119 13.10 4.68 3.20
CA MET A 119 12.56 3.44 3.73
C MET A 119 11.10 3.65 4.11
N ASN A 120 10.22 2.79 3.59
CA ASN A 120 8.77 2.88 3.75
C ASN A 120 8.16 1.50 3.94
N GLU A 121 6.91 1.46 4.41
CA GLU A 121 6.10 0.24 4.33
C GLU A 121 5.73 -0.10 2.89
N HIS A 122 5.59 -1.39 2.62
CA HIS A 122 5.07 -1.89 1.36
C HIS A 122 3.54 -1.76 1.34
N LEU A 123 3.02 -0.64 0.83
CA LEU A 123 1.58 -0.43 0.70
C LEU A 123 1.03 -1.14 -0.54
N THR A 124 -0.26 -1.48 -0.53
CA THR A 124 -1.01 -1.79 -1.76
C THR A 124 -1.15 -0.55 -2.63
N ALA A 125 -1.48 -0.70 -3.91
CA ALA A 125 -1.65 0.43 -4.83
C ALA A 125 -2.68 1.44 -4.29
N LYS A 126 -3.84 0.94 -3.85
CA LYS A 126 -4.91 1.72 -3.21
C LYS A 126 -4.42 2.50 -1.99
N ASN A 127 -3.74 1.84 -1.05
CA ASN A 127 -3.24 2.52 0.15
C ASN A 127 -2.09 3.49 -0.15
N ALA A 128 -1.30 3.24 -1.19
CA ALA A 128 -0.27 4.17 -1.66
C ALA A 128 -0.89 5.45 -2.24
N GLU A 129 -2.00 5.34 -2.97
CA GLU A 129 -2.77 6.48 -3.47
C GLU A 129 -3.40 7.28 -2.34
N ILE A 130 -4.07 6.62 -1.39
CA ILE A 130 -4.61 7.26 -0.18
C ILE A 130 -3.49 7.99 0.58
N ALA A 131 -2.33 7.35 0.76
CA ALA A 131 -1.20 7.96 1.45
C ALA A 131 -0.64 9.18 0.68
N LYS A 132 -0.66 9.15 -0.65
CA LYS A 132 -0.26 10.29 -1.48
C LYS A 132 -1.21 11.47 -1.28
N GLU A 133 -2.51 11.26 -1.41
CA GLU A 133 -3.52 12.30 -1.22
C GLU A 133 -3.49 12.88 0.21
N ALA A 134 -3.38 12.02 1.23
CA ALA A 134 -3.25 12.48 2.61
C ALA A 134 -1.98 13.34 2.83
N ARG A 135 -0.87 13.06 2.14
CA ARG A 135 0.34 13.90 2.21
C ARG A 135 0.14 15.26 1.57
N LEU A 136 -0.64 15.35 0.49
CA LEU A 136 -1.02 16.62 -0.13
C LEU A 136 -1.86 17.45 0.83
N LEU A 137 -2.91 16.86 1.41
CA LEU A 137 -3.74 17.51 2.43
C LEU A 137 -2.94 18.02 3.63
N ARG A 138 -1.94 17.25 4.08
CA ARG A 138 -1.02 17.69 5.16
C ARG A 138 -0.16 18.87 4.71
N LYS A 139 0.32 18.85 3.47
CA LYS A 139 1.13 19.95 2.90
C LYS A 139 0.31 21.24 2.81
N ASP A 140 -0.98 21.12 2.51
CA ASP A 140 -1.92 22.23 2.41
C ASP A 140 -2.49 22.66 3.79
N GLY A 141 -2.06 22.01 4.88
CA GLY A 141 -2.47 22.35 6.26
C GLY A 141 -3.89 21.90 6.64
N LYS A 142 -4.59 21.17 5.76
CA LYS A 142 -5.97 20.68 5.98
C LYS A 142 -6.04 19.61 7.07
N ILE A 143 -4.98 18.83 7.21
CA ILE A 143 -4.81 17.84 8.28
C ILE A 143 -3.48 18.07 9.01
N LYS A 144 -3.41 17.67 10.28
CA LYS A 144 -2.24 17.88 11.13
C LYS A 144 -1.08 16.95 10.75
N ALA A 145 -1.37 15.68 10.54
CA ALA A 145 -0.35 14.69 10.21
C ALA A 145 -0.92 13.49 9.44
N THR A 146 -0.04 12.77 8.75
CA THR A 146 -0.35 11.47 8.12
C THR A 146 0.86 10.55 8.22
N TRP A 147 0.62 9.25 8.42
CA TRP A 147 1.63 8.20 8.40
C TRP A 147 0.98 6.86 8.04
N ALA A 148 1.82 5.87 7.72
CA ALA A 148 1.39 4.49 7.56
C ALA A 148 1.83 3.66 8.76
N ARG A 149 1.01 2.68 9.14
CA ARG A 149 1.34 1.65 10.12
C ARG A 149 0.63 0.35 9.74
N ASP A 150 1.34 -0.78 9.72
CA ASP A 150 0.78 -2.10 9.40
C ASP A 150 0.04 -2.10 8.04
N CYS A 151 0.67 -1.46 7.05
CA CYS A 151 0.14 -1.18 5.72
C CYS A 151 -1.18 -0.38 5.68
N LYS A 152 -1.62 0.21 6.79
CA LYS A 152 -2.81 1.07 6.88
C LYS A 152 -2.41 2.53 6.91
N VAL A 153 -3.21 3.39 6.27
CA VAL A 153 -3.00 4.84 6.28
C VAL A 153 -3.77 5.46 7.44
N LEU A 154 -3.06 6.24 8.26
CA LEU A 154 -3.62 7.00 9.36
C LEU A 154 -3.45 8.49 9.10
N ILE A 155 -4.46 9.26 9.48
CA ILE A 155 -4.42 10.71 9.52
C ILE A 155 -4.73 11.22 10.92
N ARG A 156 -4.15 12.37 11.26
CA ARG A 156 -4.46 13.13 12.47
C ARG A 156 -5.08 14.45 12.03
N LEU A 157 -6.30 14.69 12.49
CA LEU A 157 -7.05 15.91 12.18
C LEU A 157 -6.58 17.08 13.05
N ASN A 158 -6.86 18.29 12.57
CA ASN A 158 -6.71 19.50 13.37
C ASN A 158 -7.80 19.50 14.46
N GLY A 159 -7.43 19.83 15.69
CA GLY A 159 -8.36 19.97 16.81
C GLY A 159 -8.18 21.34 17.49
N PRO A 160 -9.22 21.87 18.16
CA PRO A 160 -9.12 23.15 18.89
C PRO A 160 -8.16 23.07 20.10
N SER A 161 -7.88 21.86 20.58
CA SER A 161 -6.92 21.55 21.65
C SER A 161 -6.16 20.27 21.28
N PRO A 162 -4.90 20.08 21.74
CA PRO A 162 -4.13 18.84 21.52
C PRO A 162 -4.85 17.56 21.92
N GLU A 163 -5.75 17.63 22.90
CA GLU A 163 -6.56 16.49 23.40
C GLU A 163 -7.77 16.18 22.52
N ALA A 164 -8.26 17.17 21.76
CA ALA A 164 -9.36 17.02 20.82
C ALA A 164 -8.89 16.53 19.43
N GLU A 165 -7.60 16.31 19.25
CA GLU A 165 -7.04 15.84 18.00
C GLU A 165 -7.37 14.37 17.76
N LYS A 166 -8.18 14.12 16.73
CA LYS A 166 -8.63 12.78 16.38
C LYS A 166 -7.66 12.13 15.39
N VAL A 167 -7.25 10.91 15.71
CA VAL A 167 -6.57 10.01 14.77
C VAL A 167 -7.59 9.07 14.15
N MET A 168 -7.59 8.94 12.83
CA MET A 168 -8.47 8.02 12.13
C MET A 168 -7.71 7.25 11.04
N MET A 169 -8.18 6.03 10.79
CA MET A 169 -7.69 5.19 9.70
C MET A 169 -8.54 5.43 8.46
N ILE A 170 -7.87 5.61 7.33
CA ILE A 170 -8.50 5.79 6.02
C ILE A 170 -8.38 4.48 5.25
N LYS A 171 -9.53 3.97 4.81
CA LYS A 171 -9.65 2.74 4.00
C LYS A 171 -9.98 3.06 2.55
N GLU A 172 -10.76 4.11 2.33
CA GLU A 172 -11.26 4.50 1.02
C GLU A 172 -10.89 5.95 0.72
N LEU A 173 -10.68 6.26 -0.57
CA LEU A 173 -10.24 7.57 -1.02
C LEU A 173 -11.30 8.65 -0.72
N GLU A 174 -12.58 8.30 -0.82
CA GLU A 174 -13.71 9.19 -0.58
C GLU A 174 -13.73 9.74 0.84
N GLN A 175 -13.12 9.03 1.80
CA GLN A 175 -13.04 9.51 3.20
C GLN A 175 -12.11 10.73 3.35
N LEU A 176 -11.30 11.04 2.34
CA LEU A 176 -10.45 12.23 2.31
C LEU A 176 -11.11 13.45 1.65
N GLU A 177 -12.17 13.26 0.85
CA GLU A 177 -12.88 14.34 0.15
C GLU A 177 -13.35 15.47 1.05
N PRO A 178 -13.87 15.23 2.29
CA PRO A 178 -14.28 16.31 3.18
C PRO A 178 -13.17 17.29 3.59
N TYR A 179 -11.91 16.96 3.33
CA TYR A 179 -10.74 17.75 3.73
C TYR A 179 -10.04 18.45 2.56
N ARG A 180 -10.50 18.25 1.31
CA ARG A 180 -9.93 18.95 0.15
C ARG A 180 -10.18 20.48 0.20
#